data_AF-A0A0A8HXC3-F1
#
_entry.id   AF-A0A0A8HXC3-F1
#
_cell.length_a   1.000
_cell.length_b   1.000
_cell.length_c   1.000
_cell.angle_alpha   90.00
_cell.angle_beta   90.00
_cell.angle_gamma   90.00
#
_symmetry.space_group_name_H-M   'P 1'
#
loop_
_entity.id
_entity.type
_entity.pdbx_description
1 polymer ?
#
loop_
_entity_poly.entity_id
_entity_poly.type
_entity_poly.pdbx_seq_one_letter_code
_entity_poly.pdbx_strand_id
1 'polypeptide(L)' 'MKIIQQFFINIERDDIDSSMKNLVSDGIINSIDIMSLVMEIEKYYKKPLSIDFITPENFENFENMKKMLDEAMK' A
#
# COMPACT_ATOMS: atom_id res chain seq x y z
N MET A 1 -9.94 2.62 3.36
CA MET A 1 -9.35 3.98 3.25
C MET A 1 -8.61 4.39 4.50
N LYS A 2 -9.24 4.53 5.69
CA LYS A 2 -8.54 4.92 6.94
C LYS A 2 -7.32 4.06 7.29
N ILE A 3 -7.42 2.74 7.14
CA ILE A 3 -6.30 1.84 7.45
C ILE A 3 -5.11 2.01 6.49
N ILE A 4 -5.39 2.15 5.19
CA ILE A 4 -4.36 2.38 4.17
C ILE A 4 -3.66 3.71 4.42
N GLN A 5 -4.42 4.76 4.77
CA GLN A 5 -3.86 6.04 5.19
C GLN A 5 -2.89 5.89 6.37
N GLN A 6 -3.27 5.07 7.36
CA GLN A 6 -2.42 4.83 8.52
C GLN A 6 -1.11 4.12 8.14
N PHE A 7 -1.13 3.21 7.16
CA PHE A 7 0.09 2.56 6.68
C PHE A 7 1.07 3.57 6.09
N PHE A 8 0.60 4.52 5.27
CA PHE A 8 1.45 5.60 4.75
C PHE A 8 2.03 6.47 5.86
N ILE A 9 1.21 6.88 6.83
CA ILE A 9 1.69 7.66 8.00
C ILE A 9 2.78 6.88 8.77
N ASN A 10 2.60 5.58 8.96
CA ASN A 10 3.54 4.74 9.71
C ASN A 10 4.88 4.54 8.99
N ILE A 11 4.95 4.80 7.68
CA ILE A 11 6.19 4.76 6.89
C ILE A 11 6.70 6.18 6.55
N GLU A 12 6.27 7.18 7.33
CA GLU A 12 6.70 8.58 7.18
C GLU A 12 6.32 9.22 5.83
N ARG A 13 5.19 8.76 5.24
CA ARG A 13 4.57 9.29 4.01
C ARG A 13 3.22 9.94 4.30
N ASP A 14 3.18 10.88 5.24
CA ASP A 14 1.98 11.65 5.58
C ASP A 14 1.57 12.66 4.48
N ASP A 15 2.43 12.86 3.48
CA ASP A 15 2.16 13.62 2.25
C ASP A 15 1.17 12.93 1.30
N ILE A 16 0.93 11.63 1.48
CA ILE A 16 0.04 10.85 0.61
C ILE A 16 -1.36 10.76 1.22
N ASP A 17 -2.40 11.02 0.41
CA ASP A 17 -3.78 10.82 0.82
C ASP A 17 -4.64 10.03 -0.19
N SER A 18 -5.82 9.61 0.26
CA SER A 18 -6.74 8.78 -0.53
C SER A 18 -7.34 9.42 -1.79
N SER A 19 -7.17 10.74 -1.99
CA SER A 19 -7.58 11.44 -3.20
C SER A 19 -6.53 11.36 -4.32
N MET A 20 -5.28 11.07 -3.95
CA MET A 20 -4.17 10.92 -4.90
C MET A 20 -4.34 9.64 -5.72
N LYS A 21 -3.89 9.71 -6.97
CA LYS A 21 -3.93 8.62 -7.95
C LYS A 21 -2.57 8.49 -8.61
N ASN A 22 -2.39 7.38 -9.33
CA ASN A 22 -1.19 7.10 -10.10
C ASN A 22 0.10 7.15 -9.25
N LEU A 23 0.02 6.66 -8.01
CA LEU A 23 1.11 6.82 -7.04
C LEU A 23 2.43 6.27 -7.56
N VAL A 24 2.41 5.13 -8.28
CA VAL A 24 3.61 4.54 -8.86
C VAL A 24 3.92 5.20 -10.20
N SER A 25 2.95 5.31 -11.11
CA SER A 25 3.18 5.84 -12.46
C SER A 25 3.67 7.30 -12.49
N ASP A 26 3.21 8.13 -11.55
CA ASP A 26 3.65 9.52 -11.41
C ASP A 26 4.94 9.65 -10.58
N GLY A 27 5.49 8.52 -10.09
CA GLY A 27 6.72 8.49 -9.30
C GLY A 27 6.58 9.05 -7.88
N ILE A 28 5.34 9.15 -7.36
CA ILE A 28 5.04 9.63 -6.00
C ILE A 28 5.55 8.62 -4.96
N ILE A 29 5.43 7.33 -5.26
CA ILE A 29 6.03 6.24 -4.50
C ILE A 29 6.91 5.38 -5.41
N ASN A 30 7.96 4.81 -4.83
CA ASN A 30 8.89 3.93 -5.52
C ASN A 30 8.98 2.55 -4.84
N SER A 31 9.93 1.72 -5.28
CA SER A 31 10.11 0.36 -4.75
C SER A 31 10.46 0.31 -3.26
N ILE A 32 11.12 1.32 -2.70
CA ILE A 32 11.45 1.42 -1.27
C ILE A 32 10.19 1.71 -0.46
N ASP A 33 9.35 2.64 -0.94
CA ASP A 33 8.06 2.93 -0.32
C ASP A 33 7.16 1.68 -0.34
N ILE A 34 7.07 0.99 -1.49
CA ILE A 34 6.28 -0.24 -1.63
C ILE A 34 6.78 -1.30 -0.65
N MET A 35 8.09 -1.52 -0.54
CA MET A 35 8.63 -2.49 0.42
C MET A 35 8.28 -2.11 1.87
N SER A 36 8.32 -0.82 2.20
CA SER A 36 7.95 -0.31 3.53
C SER A 36 6.46 -0.52 3.82
N LEU A 37 5.59 -0.28 2.84
CA LEU A 37 4.16 -0.57 2.92
C LEU A 37 3.91 -2.07 3.14
N VAL A 38 4.60 -2.94 2.39
CA VAL A 38 4.47 -4.39 2.54
C VAL A 38 4.80 -4.81 3.97
N MET A 39 5.94 -4.37 4.51
CA MET A 39 6.34 -4.68 5.89
C MET A 39 5.31 -4.19 6.93
N GLU A 40 4.76 -2.99 6.75
CA GLU A 40 3.77 -2.44 7.67
C GLU A 40 2.42 -3.17 7.58
N ILE A 41 1.99 -3.54 6.37
CA ILE A 41 0.80 -4.38 6.12
C ILE A 41 0.96 -5.73 6.84
N GLU A 42 2.08 -6.41 6.63
CA GLU A 42 2.34 -7.73 7.23
C GLU A 42 2.39 -7.66 8.76
N LYS A 43 3.01 -6.61 9.31
CA LYS A 43 3.05 -6.33 10.74
C LYS A 43 1.64 -6.12 11.33
N TYR A 44 0.78 -5.37 10.63
CA TYR A 44 -0.60 -5.12 11.07
C TYR A 44 -1.47 -6.38 11.04
N TYR A 45 -1.44 -7.11 9.92
CA TYR A 45 -2.24 -8.33 9.75
C TYR A 45 -1.64 -9.57 10.40
N LYS A 46 -0.38 -9.50 10.86
CA LYS A 46 0.41 -10.64 11.40
C LYS A 46 0.44 -11.83 10.44
N LYS A 47 0.44 -11.53 9.13
CA LYS A 47 0.35 -12.50 8.03
C LYS A 47 1.18 -11.97 6.85
N PRO A 48 1.98 -12.81 6.18
CA PRO A 48 2.72 -12.39 5.01
C PRO A 48 1.79 -12.04 3.84
N LEU A 49 2.17 -11.05 3.04
CA LEU A 49 1.51 -10.71 1.79
C LEU A 49 2.12 -11.55 0.67
N SER A 50 1.30 -12.28 -0.10
CA SER A 50 1.82 -13.07 -1.22
C SER A 50 2.54 -12.18 -2.23
N ILE A 51 3.65 -12.66 -2.78
CA ILE A 51 4.43 -11.96 -3.81
C ILE A 51 3.61 -11.63 -5.06
N ASP A 52 2.58 -12.44 -5.35
CA ASP A 52 1.64 -12.21 -6.46
C ASP A 52 0.83 -10.91 -6.31
N PHE A 53 0.71 -10.39 -5.07
CA PHE A 53 0.07 -9.11 -4.80
C PHE A 53 1.04 -7.93 -4.83
N ILE A 54 2.36 -8.17 -4.87
CA ILE A 54 3.38 -7.11 -4.86
C ILE A 54 3.64 -6.66 -6.30
N THR A 55 2.65 -6.01 -6.91
CA THR A 55 2.73 -5.46 -8.27
C THR A 55 2.42 -3.97 -8.27
N PRO A 56 3.03 -3.16 -9.17
CA PRO A 56 2.78 -1.72 -9.26
C PRO A 56 1.28 -1.36 -9.29
N GLU A 57 0.48 -2.14 -10.00
CA GLU A 57 -0.96 -1.90 -10.17
C GLU A 57 -1.72 -1.96 -8.85
N ASN A 58 -1.29 -2.81 -7.91
CA ASN A 58 -1.93 -2.91 -6.60
C ASN A 58 -1.61 -1.72 -5.69
N PHE A 59 -0.54 -0.98 -5.97
CA PHE A 59 -0.11 0.20 -5.19
C PHE A 59 -0.42 1.53 -5.90
N GLU A 60 -1.10 1.49 -7.05
CA GLU A 60 -1.34 2.68 -7.89
C GLU A 60 -2.24 3.73 -7.22
N ASN A 61 -3.13 3.30 -6.32
CA ASN A 61 -3.97 4.17 -5.52
C ASN A 61 -4.62 3.38 -4.36
N PHE A 62 -5.37 4.07 -3.52
CA PHE A 62 -6.01 3.51 -2.33
C PHE A 62 -7.12 2.49 -2.65
N GLU A 63 -7.82 2.61 -3.78
CA GLU A 63 -8.85 1.66 -4.19
C GLU A 63 -8.21 0.32 -4.61
N ASN A 64 -7.14 0.38 -5.40
CA ASN A 64 -6.34 -0.79 -5.79
C ASN A 64 -5.78 -1.51 -4.55
N MET A 65 -5.16 -0.78 -3.63
CA MET A 65 -4.65 -1.35 -2.37
C MET A 65 -5.77 -1.97 -1.53
N LYS A 66 -6.93 -1.32 -1.44
CA LYS A 66 -8.07 -1.87 -0.71
C LYS A 66 -8.52 -3.20 -1.31
N LYS A 67 -8.64 -3.27 -2.64
CA LYS A 67 -9.03 -4.51 -3.33
C LYS A 67 -8.03 -5.63 -3.09
N MET A 68 -6.73 -5.33 -3.23
CA MET A 68 -5.65 -6.27 -2.93
C MET A 68 -5.76 -6.81 -1.49
N LEU A 69 -5.91 -5.93 -0.50
CA LEU A 69 -5.98 -6.33 0.91
C LEU A 69 -7.24 -7.15 1.23
N ASP A 70 -8.39 -6.80 0.64
CA ASP A 70 -9.64 -7.54 0.80
C ASP A 70 -9.55 -8.98 0.24
N GLU A 71 -8.63 -9.25 -0.69
CA GLU A 71 -8.36 -10.57 -1.25
C GLU A 71 -7.25 -11.30 -0.48
N ALA A 72 -6.14 -10.63 -0.18
CA ALA A 72 -4.95 -11.22 0.43
C ALA A 72 -5.10 -11.54 1.92
N MET A 73 -5.88 -10.74 2.66
CA MET A 73 -5.94 -10.76 4.13
C MET A 73 -7.24 -11.34 4.70
N LYS A 74 -8.05 -11.98 3.86
CA LYS A 74 -9.02 -12.98 4.32
C LYS A 74 -8.31 -14.18 4.94
#